data_AF-A0AA89C495-F1
#
_entry.id   AF-A0AA89C495-F1
#
_cell.length_a   1.000
_cell.length_b   1.000
_cell.length_c   1.000
_cell.angle_alpha   90.00
_cell.angle_beta   90.00
_cell.angle_gamma   90.00
#
_symmetry.space_group_name_H-M   'P 1'
#
loop_
_entity.id
_entity.type
_entity.pdbx_description
1 polymer ?
#
loop_
_entity_poly.entity_id
_entity_poly.type
_entity_poly.pdbx_seq_one_letter_code
_entity_poly.pdbx_strand_id
1 'polypeptide(L)'
;MENVNKLCSKHGMHTASDPPCDIKSGECSSTDTMETSIGNEKEWAARCLTDLHSSGLEVHHITTDADTKAFKAAQELYEKGVTATKPEHQLDSRHLCDNHRKYIKSNTEFLTLMPGKTKAEREIHLGTFALDLSKRCQSECEQLNIKTKQCDGVSTLTQRDLSLLTETIIMCYYGDHSLCELHSLVCKGTETENWVRKSPFLPSDFKIEACTKNYNLLEKCLAYRLSLPRFEKTKLNSNSQKVESVNRTLRCSLPTNVTYPRNFAGRSHSAVHSRNYGPGESLTRLMETEGCSVPKGSRVASSLKKEQQCYDKGKLYSKSTVRKVKRLKTRTKLYDLHRKHRDEVHYRKSQLLQ
;
A
#
# COMPACT_ATOMS: atom_id res chain seq x y z
N MET A 1 12.41 -35.19 -22.51
CA MET A 1 12.35 -33.93 -23.29
C MET A 1 12.67 -32.81 -22.34
N GLU A 2 13.95 -32.48 -22.25
CA GLU A 2 14.44 -31.38 -21.42
C GLU A 2 13.97 -30.06 -22.03
N ASN A 3 13.38 -29.21 -21.21
CA ASN A 3 13.00 -27.86 -21.62
C ASN A 3 14.27 -27.04 -21.77
N VAL A 4 14.91 -27.10 -22.94
CA VAL A 4 16.01 -26.21 -23.29
C VAL A 4 15.49 -24.78 -23.21
N ASN A 5 16.10 -23.96 -22.36
CA ASN A 5 15.77 -22.55 -22.25
C ASN A 5 15.90 -21.91 -23.64
N LYS A 6 14.79 -21.43 -24.22
CA LYS A 6 14.75 -20.85 -25.58
C LYS A 6 15.65 -19.62 -25.75
N LEU A 7 16.17 -19.06 -24.65
CA LEU A 7 17.20 -18.02 -24.66
C LEU A 7 18.59 -18.58 -25.03
N CYS A 8 18.94 -19.76 -24.52
CA CYS A 8 20.21 -20.45 -24.75
C CYS A 8 20.37 -20.89 -26.21
N SER A 9 19.29 -21.31 -26.87
CA SER A 9 19.34 -21.88 -28.22
C SER A 9 19.69 -20.90 -29.34
N LYS A 10 19.73 -19.58 -29.08
CA LYS A 10 19.97 -18.57 -30.13
C LYS A 10 21.21 -17.69 -29.93
N HIS A 11 21.70 -17.48 -28.70
CA HIS A 11 22.70 -16.43 -28.45
C HIS A 11 23.86 -16.82 -27.51
N GLY A 12 23.86 -18.02 -26.92
CA GLY A 12 25.03 -18.56 -26.22
C GLY A 12 25.54 -17.81 -24.99
N MET A 13 24.96 -16.67 -24.62
CA MET A 13 25.43 -15.81 -23.51
C MET A 13 24.24 -15.32 -22.67
N HIS A 14 24.39 -15.41 -21.35
CA HIS A 14 23.38 -15.06 -20.35
C HIS A 14 23.49 -13.60 -19.88
N THR A 15 24.72 -13.12 -19.77
CA THR A 15 25.14 -11.72 -19.63
C THR A 15 26.48 -11.52 -20.35
N ALA A 16 26.97 -10.27 -20.49
CA ALA A 16 28.26 -9.99 -21.14
C ALA A 16 29.48 -10.56 -20.38
N SER A 17 29.30 -10.91 -19.11
CA SER A 17 30.33 -11.44 -18.20
C SER A 17 30.24 -12.96 -18.00
N ASP A 18 29.18 -13.61 -18.47
CA ASP A 18 29.00 -15.05 -18.28
C ASP A 18 29.81 -15.84 -19.31
N PRO A 19 30.44 -16.95 -18.91
CA PRO A 19 31.05 -17.87 -19.86
C PRO A 19 29.98 -18.39 -20.85
N PRO A 20 30.34 -18.60 -22.13
CA PRO A 20 29.39 -19.09 -23.13
C PRO A 20 28.81 -20.43 -22.69
N CYS A 21 27.49 -20.58 -22.76
CA CYS A 21 26.87 -21.87 -22.47
C CYS A 21 27.23 -22.89 -23.58
N ASP A 22 27.43 -24.16 -23.19
CA ASP A 22 27.59 -25.23 -24.17
C ASP A 22 26.23 -25.60 -24.77
N ILE A 23 25.89 -24.93 -25.87
CA ILE A 23 24.64 -25.15 -26.59
C ILE A 23 24.53 -26.61 -27.09
N LYS A 24 25.64 -27.34 -27.24
CA LYS A 24 25.66 -28.72 -27.76
C LYS A 24 25.34 -29.78 -26.70
N SER A 25 25.63 -29.51 -25.42
CA SER A 25 25.33 -30.44 -24.34
C SER A 25 23.87 -30.39 -23.88
N GLY A 26 23.14 -29.32 -24.21
CA GLY A 26 21.79 -29.08 -23.70
C GLY A 26 21.76 -28.54 -22.26
N GLU A 27 22.91 -28.48 -21.60
CA GLU A 27 23.08 -28.01 -20.23
C GLU A 27 23.36 -26.50 -20.22
N CYS A 28 22.31 -25.74 -19.98
CA CYS A 28 22.37 -24.29 -19.88
C CYS A 28 22.47 -23.93 -18.38
N SER A 29 23.52 -23.21 -17.97
CA SER A 29 23.76 -22.84 -16.56
C SER A 29 22.66 -21.95 -15.96
N SER A 30 21.84 -21.33 -16.81
CA SER A 30 20.64 -20.58 -16.44
C SER A 30 19.33 -21.37 -16.63
N THR A 31 19.40 -22.68 -16.84
CA THR A 31 18.22 -23.54 -16.74
C THR A 31 18.03 -23.88 -15.27
N ASP A 32 17.03 -23.26 -14.66
CA ASP A 32 16.55 -23.66 -13.35
C ASP A 32 16.12 -25.13 -13.39
N THR A 33 16.53 -25.91 -12.40
CA THR A 33 16.01 -27.28 -12.25
C THR A 33 14.52 -27.23 -11.95
N MET A 34 13.75 -28.27 -12.30
CA MET A 34 12.31 -28.31 -11.99
C MET A 34 12.01 -28.22 -10.47
N GLU A 35 13.01 -28.47 -9.63
CA GLU A 35 12.97 -28.37 -8.17
C GLU A 35 13.15 -26.93 -7.68
N THR A 36 13.70 -26.05 -8.53
CA THR A 36 13.94 -24.65 -8.17
C THR A 36 12.63 -23.89 -8.17
N SER A 37 12.20 -23.46 -6.98
CA SER A 37 10.95 -22.71 -6.80
C SER A 37 11.08 -21.29 -7.34
N ILE A 38 10.47 -21.04 -8.51
CA ILE A 38 10.27 -19.68 -9.03
C ILE A 38 9.35 -18.93 -8.05
N GLY A 39 9.87 -17.86 -7.44
CA GLY A 39 9.13 -17.06 -6.46
C GLY A 39 9.53 -17.30 -5.00
N ASN A 40 10.71 -17.87 -4.73
CA ASN A 40 11.28 -17.92 -3.39
C ASN A 40 11.64 -16.50 -2.89
N GLU A 41 10.66 -15.78 -2.36
CA GLU A 41 10.80 -14.38 -1.93
C GLU A 41 11.92 -14.19 -0.90
N LYS A 42 12.10 -15.16 0.00
CA LYS A 42 13.15 -15.12 1.01
C LYS A 42 14.54 -15.07 0.37
N GLU A 43 14.77 -15.94 -0.60
CA GLU A 43 16.05 -16.04 -1.29
C GLU A 43 16.32 -14.79 -2.15
N TRP A 44 15.33 -14.31 -2.90
CA TRP A 44 15.46 -13.09 -3.69
C TRP A 44 15.70 -11.86 -2.81
N ALA A 45 15.02 -11.77 -1.66
CA ALA A 45 15.28 -10.73 -0.69
C ALA A 45 16.71 -10.80 -0.15
N ALA A 46 17.20 -11.99 0.21
CA ALA A 46 18.59 -12.16 0.67
C ALA A 46 19.60 -11.68 -0.38
N ARG A 47 19.43 -12.07 -1.65
CA ARG A 47 20.31 -11.63 -2.76
C ARG A 47 20.31 -10.11 -2.89
N CYS A 48 19.12 -9.48 -2.94
CA CYS A 48 19.01 -8.03 -3.04
C CYS A 48 19.66 -7.30 -1.85
N LEU A 49 19.53 -7.83 -0.63
CA LEU A 49 20.12 -7.22 0.57
C LEU A 49 21.65 -7.35 0.57
N THR A 50 22.19 -8.48 0.11
CA THR A 50 23.63 -8.65 -0.07
C THR A 50 24.17 -7.67 -1.12
N ASP A 51 23.50 -7.52 -2.26
CA ASP A 51 23.92 -6.59 -3.31
C ASP A 51 23.94 -5.13 -2.82
N LEU A 52 22.94 -4.74 -2.02
CA LEU A 52 22.90 -3.42 -1.38
C LEU A 52 24.06 -3.24 -0.39
N HIS A 53 24.34 -4.25 0.43
CA HIS A 53 25.45 -4.22 1.37
C HIS A 53 26.81 -4.11 0.66
N SER A 54 27.03 -4.90 -0.39
CA SER A 54 28.22 -4.82 -1.25
C SER A 54 28.37 -3.46 -1.93
N SER A 55 27.27 -2.73 -2.11
CA SER A 55 27.25 -1.35 -2.63
C SER A 55 27.43 -0.29 -1.54
N GLY A 56 27.72 -0.68 -0.29
CA GLY A 56 27.90 0.22 0.85
C GLY A 56 26.60 0.75 1.46
N LEU A 57 25.45 0.11 1.19
CA LEU A 57 24.15 0.51 1.74
C LEU A 57 23.68 -0.46 2.81
N GLU A 58 23.41 0.04 4.02
CA GLU A 58 22.80 -0.73 5.10
C GLU A 58 21.28 -0.52 5.19
N VAL A 59 20.55 -1.60 5.45
CA VAL A 59 19.08 -1.59 5.53
C VAL A 59 18.64 -1.66 6.99
N HIS A 60 18.23 -0.52 7.54
CA HIS A 60 17.73 -0.43 8.92
C HIS A 60 16.28 -0.91 9.07
N HIS A 61 15.43 -0.65 8.07
CA HIS A 61 14.00 -0.91 8.16
C HIS A 61 13.50 -1.61 6.90
N ILE A 62 12.69 -2.65 7.07
CA ILE A 62 12.08 -3.38 5.97
C ILE A 62 10.58 -3.35 6.12
N THR A 63 9.90 -2.84 5.09
CA THR A 63 8.45 -2.82 5.03
C THR A 63 7.95 -3.96 4.16
N THR A 64 7.21 -4.90 4.74
CA THR A 64 6.56 -5.99 4.00
C THR A 64 5.06 -5.96 4.23
N ASP A 65 4.31 -6.75 3.45
CA ASP A 65 2.92 -7.03 3.77
C ASP A 65 2.85 -8.02 4.97
N ALA A 66 1.80 -8.83 5.06
CA ALA A 66 1.73 -9.83 6.13
C ALA A 66 2.75 -10.98 5.95
N ASP A 67 3.38 -11.12 4.78
CA ASP A 67 4.48 -12.06 4.57
C ASP A 67 5.74 -11.52 5.28
N THR A 68 6.39 -12.42 6.01
CA THR A 68 7.59 -12.12 6.80
C THR A 68 8.84 -12.75 6.20
N LYS A 69 8.74 -13.47 5.07
CA LYS A 69 9.89 -14.14 4.44
C LYS A 69 11.02 -13.18 4.09
N ALA A 70 10.71 -12.04 3.48
CA ALA A 70 11.72 -11.03 3.15
C ALA A 70 12.38 -10.44 4.41
N PHE A 71 11.62 -10.23 5.49
CA PHE A 71 12.17 -9.78 6.76
C PHE A 71 13.06 -10.85 7.43
N LYS A 72 12.64 -12.11 7.39
CA LYS A 72 13.43 -13.24 7.90
C LYS A 72 14.78 -13.37 7.18
N ALA A 73 14.80 -13.15 5.86
CA ALA A 73 16.04 -13.13 5.09
C ALA A 73 17.02 -12.08 5.63
N ALA A 74 16.55 -10.88 5.93
CA ALA A 74 17.37 -9.82 6.50
C ALA A 74 17.86 -10.16 7.91
N GLN A 75 16.99 -10.74 8.74
CA GLN A 75 17.36 -11.17 10.08
C GLN A 75 18.46 -12.23 10.04
N GLU A 76 18.37 -13.20 9.12
CA GLU A 76 19.40 -14.23 8.94
C GLU A 76 20.74 -13.66 8.45
N LEU A 77 20.72 -12.62 7.61
CA LEU A 77 21.95 -11.93 7.19
C LEU A 77 22.62 -11.20 8.36
N TYR A 78 21.84 -10.57 9.24
CA TYR A 78 22.35 -9.98 10.48
C TYR A 78 22.91 -11.03 11.43
N GLU A 79 22.19 -12.14 11.65
CA GLU A 79 22.64 -13.25 12.50
C GLU A 79 23.93 -13.90 11.99
N LYS A 80 24.16 -13.90 10.68
CA LYS A 80 25.40 -14.36 10.04
C LYS A 80 26.54 -13.33 10.06
N GLY A 81 26.30 -12.12 10.57
CA GLY A 81 27.29 -11.05 10.61
C GLY A 81 27.58 -10.38 9.27
N VAL A 82 26.72 -10.57 8.26
CA VAL A 82 26.87 -9.92 6.94
C VAL A 82 26.54 -8.43 7.04
N THR A 83 25.53 -8.07 7.84
CA THR A 83 25.12 -6.67 8.06
C THR A 83 25.35 -6.28 9.51
N ALA A 84 25.86 -5.07 9.78
CA ALA A 84 26.12 -4.63 11.16
C ALA A 84 24.83 -4.23 11.90
N THR A 85 23.85 -3.71 11.17
CA THR A 85 22.60 -3.21 11.72
C THR A 85 21.54 -4.32 11.80
N LYS A 86 20.88 -4.46 12.96
CA LYS A 86 19.69 -5.32 13.10
C LYS A 86 18.50 -4.69 12.36
N PRO A 87 17.89 -5.38 11.38
CA PRO A 87 16.76 -4.84 10.65
C PRO A 87 15.50 -4.79 11.52
N GLU A 88 14.75 -3.69 11.43
CA GLU A 88 13.42 -3.54 12.03
C GLU A 88 12.30 -3.85 11.03
N HIS A 89 11.31 -4.64 11.48
CA HIS A 89 10.14 -4.97 10.67
C HIS A 89 9.08 -3.87 10.74
N GLN A 90 8.67 -3.39 9.57
CA GLN A 90 7.53 -2.51 9.40
C GLN A 90 6.46 -3.20 8.53
N LEU A 91 5.20 -2.94 8.82
CA LEU A 91 4.06 -3.45 8.08
C LEU A 91 3.58 -2.40 7.09
N ASP A 92 3.22 -2.84 5.89
CA ASP A 92 2.56 -2.01 4.91
C ASP A 92 1.22 -1.52 5.46
N SER A 93 1.15 -0.21 5.70
CA SER A 93 -0.02 0.50 6.21
C SER A 93 -1.30 0.25 5.39
N ARG A 94 -1.20 0.09 4.06
CA ARG A 94 -2.35 -0.17 3.18
C ARG A 94 -2.87 -1.59 3.30
N HIS A 95 -1.99 -2.57 3.15
CA HIS A 95 -2.37 -3.98 3.28
C HIS A 95 -2.91 -4.26 4.67
N LEU A 96 -2.34 -3.64 5.71
CA LEU A 96 -2.85 -3.74 7.06
C LEU A 96 -4.25 -3.11 7.23
N CYS A 97 -4.52 -1.97 6.59
CA CYS A 97 -5.85 -1.35 6.56
C CYS A 97 -6.90 -2.25 5.86
N ASP A 98 -6.53 -2.87 4.74
CA ASP A 98 -7.41 -3.82 4.04
C ASP A 98 -7.64 -5.10 4.86
N ASN A 99 -6.60 -5.62 5.52
CA ASN A 99 -6.73 -6.78 6.41
C ASN A 99 -7.57 -6.45 7.65
N HIS A 100 -7.43 -5.26 8.22
CA HIS A 100 -8.27 -4.78 9.31
C HIS A 100 -9.75 -4.71 8.89
N ARG A 101 -10.02 -4.18 7.69
CA ARG A 101 -11.38 -4.17 7.12
C ARG A 101 -11.93 -5.58 6.96
N LYS A 102 -11.14 -6.52 6.44
CA LYS A 102 -11.55 -7.93 6.30
C LYS A 102 -11.85 -8.55 7.67
N TYR A 103 -11.01 -8.29 8.67
CA TYR A 103 -11.17 -8.76 10.04
C TYR A 103 -12.49 -8.29 10.66
N ILE A 104 -12.82 -7.00 10.53
CA ILE A 104 -14.11 -6.46 10.99
C ILE A 104 -15.28 -7.12 10.22
N LYS A 105 -15.16 -7.24 8.90
CA LYS A 105 -16.22 -7.79 8.05
C LYS A 105 -16.49 -9.28 8.32
N SER A 106 -15.47 -10.06 8.69
CA SER A 106 -15.62 -11.48 9.00
C SER A 106 -16.29 -11.75 10.35
N ASN A 107 -16.48 -10.72 11.18
CA ASN A 107 -17.03 -10.88 12.51
C ASN A 107 -18.57 -10.98 12.47
N THR A 108 -19.09 -12.15 12.81
CA THR A 108 -20.52 -12.47 12.78
C THR A 108 -21.32 -11.72 13.84
N GLU A 109 -20.72 -11.30 14.95
CA GLU A 109 -21.39 -10.52 15.98
C GLU A 109 -21.70 -9.11 15.49
N PHE A 110 -20.82 -8.50 14.70
CA PHE A 110 -21.13 -7.20 14.08
C PHE A 110 -22.29 -7.30 13.10
N LEU A 111 -22.47 -8.44 12.45
CA LEU A 111 -23.57 -8.62 11.50
C LEU A 111 -24.93 -8.48 12.17
N THR A 112 -25.08 -8.88 13.45
CA THR A 112 -26.34 -8.71 14.18
C THR A 112 -26.60 -7.28 14.62
N LEU A 113 -25.54 -6.45 14.72
CA LEU A 113 -25.64 -5.04 15.08
C LEU A 113 -25.99 -4.14 13.89
N MET A 114 -25.77 -4.62 12.66
CA MET A 114 -26.04 -3.82 11.48
C MET A 114 -27.55 -3.67 11.22
N PRO A 115 -28.00 -2.49 10.78
CA PRO A 115 -29.38 -2.31 10.36
C PRO A 115 -29.66 -3.13 9.09
N GLY A 116 -30.90 -3.62 8.94
CA GLY A 116 -31.34 -4.36 7.77
C GLY A 116 -32.24 -5.54 8.13
N LYS A 117 -33.24 -5.81 7.28
CA LYS A 117 -34.17 -6.94 7.46
C LYS A 117 -33.54 -8.24 7.01
N THR A 118 -32.77 -8.19 5.91
CA THR A 118 -32.12 -9.38 5.34
C THR A 118 -30.67 -9.50 5.77
N LYS A 119 -30.13 -10.73 5.73
CA LYS A 119 -28.69 -10.97 5.96
C LYS A 119 -27.84 -10.18 4.95
N ALA A 120 -28.24 -10.16 3.68
CA ALA A 120 -27.52 -9.45 2.62
C ALA A 120 -27.45 -7.93 2.85
N GLU A 121 -28.54 -7.30 3.32
CA GLU A 121 -28.52 -5.89 3.71
C GLU A 121 -27.53 -5.63 4.83
N ARG A 122 -27.58 -6.44 5.89
CA ARG A 122 -26.68 -6.34 7.04
C ARG A 122 -25.21 -6.53 6.64
N GLU A 123 -24.91 -7.44 5.72
CA GLU A 123 -23.55 -7.64 5.18
C GLU A 123 -23.03 -6.41 4.41
N ILE A 124 -23.92 -5.69 3.72
CA ILE A 124 -23.57 -4.46 3.01
C ILE A 124 -23.27 -3.35 4.02
N HIS A 125 -24.13 -3.16 5.03
CA HIS A 125 -23.90 -2.18 6.10
C HIS A 125 -22.64 -2.49 6.89
N LEU A 126 -22.36 -3.76 7.17
CA LEU A 126 -21.12 -4.22 7.77
C LEU A 126 -19.93 -3.89 6.87
N GLY A 127 -20.07 -4.10 5.56
CA GLY A 127 -19.04 -3.77 4.58
C GLY A 127 -18.69 -2.27 4.54
N THR A 128 -19.69 -1.39 4.70
CA THR A 128 -19.48 0.07 4.79
C THR A 128 -18.91 0.49 6.14
N PHE A 129 -19.40 -0.09 7.24
CA PHE A 129 -18.88 0.15 8.58
C PHE A 129 -17.43 -0.29 8.74
N ALA A 130 -17.08 -1.49 8.29
CA ALA A 130 -15.72 -2.00 8.31
C ALA A 130 -14.74 -1.12 7.51
N LEU A 131 -15.21 -0.54 6.40
CA LEU A 131 -14.41 0.38 5.60
C LEU A 131 -14.20 1.73 6.31
N ASP A 132 -15.25 2.24 6.96
CA ASP A 132 -15.18 3.49 7.71
C ASP A 132 -14.27 3.37 8.95
N LEU A 133 -14.50 2.34 9.77
CA LEU A 133 -13.72 2.07 10.97
C LEU A 133 -12.23 1.87 10.66
N SER A 134 -11.92 1.06 9.64
CA SER A 134 -10.52 0.85 9.23
C SER A 134 -9.83 2.13 8.76
N LYS A 135 -10.55 2.98 8.00
CA LYS A 135 -10.05 4.28 7.57
C LYS A 135 -9.88 5.27 8.72
N ARG A 136 -10.76 5.23 9.71
CA ARG A 136 -10.63 6.04 10.92
C ARG A 136 -9.33 5.70 11.64
N CYS A 137 -9.13 4.42 11.96
CA CYS A 137 -7.90 3.96 12.61
C CYS A 137 -6.65 4.33 11.80
N GLN A 138 -6.66 4.14 10.47
CA GLN A 138 -5.54 4.54 9.62
C GLN A 138 -5.29 6.05 9.69
N SER A 139 -6.33 6.88 9.65
CA SER A 139 -6.18 8.33 9.68
C SER A 139 -5.65 8.81 11.04
N GLU A 140 -6.11 8.21 12.15
CA GLU A 140 -5.55 8.46 13.49
C GLU A 140 -4.07 8.07 13.55
N CYS A 141 -3.71 6.86 13.10
CA CYS A 141 -2.32 6.42 13.06
C CYS A 141 -1.43 7.35 12.21
N GLU A 142 -1.93 7.83 11.07
CA GLU A 142 -1.21 8.79 10.22
C GLU A 142 -0.95 10.10 10.96
N GLN A 143 -1.94 10.65 11.68
CA GLN A 143 -1.76 11.87 12.47
C GLN A 143 -0.83 11.64 13.67
N LEU A 144 -0.96 10.51 14.35
CA LEU A 144 -0.06 10.13 15.45
C LEU A 144 1.38 10.05 14.96
N ASN A 145 1.63 9.41 13.81
CA ASN A 145 2.96 9.33 13.20
C ASN A 145 3.53 10.70 12.80
N ILE A 146 2.69 11.66 12.41
CA ILE A 146 3.14 13.03 12.14
C ILE A 146 3.51 13.72 13.46
N LYS A 147 2.65 13.61 14.47
CA LYS A 147 2.86 14.20 15.79
C LYS A 147 4.13 13.67 16.46
N THR A 148 4.37 12.36 16.42
CA THR A 148 5.56 11.74 17.02
C THR A 148 6.85 12.10 16.29
N LYS A 149 6.82 12.26 14.97
CA LYS A 149 8.00 12.69 14.17
C LYS A 149 8.34 14.17 14.32
N GLN A 150 7.38 15.03 14.67
CA GLN A 150 7.62 16.45 14.89
C GLN A 150 8.18 16.75 16.29
N CYS A 151 7.99 15.83 17.22
CA CYS A 151 8.54 15.91 18.57
C CYS A 151 9.89 15.17 18.60
N ASP A 152 10.98 15.82 18.18
CA ASP A 152 12.37 15.34 18.28
C ASP A 152 12.82 15.14 19.76
N GLY A 153 12.15 14.26 20.52
CA GLY A 153 12.70 13.71 21.77
C GLY A 153 11.78 13.45 22.98
N VAL A 154 10.52 13.92 23.05
CA VAL A 154 9.78 13.88 24.36
C VAL A 154 8.28 13.50 24.30
N SER A 155 7.79 12.91 23.21
CA SER A 155 6.40 12.40 23.15
C SER A 155 6.41 10.91 22.83
N THR A 156 6.82 10.07 23.78
CA THR A 156 6.59 8.63 23.68
C THR A 156 5.09 8.40 23.74
N LEU A 157 4.50 7.98 22.62
CA LEU A 157 3.13 7.52 22.60
C LEU A 157 2.99 6.38 23.62
N THR A 158 2.18 6.57 24.65
CA THR A 158 1.99 5.56 25.68
C THR A 158 0.85 4.63 25.33
N GLN A 159 0.84 3.45 25.95
CA GLN A 159 -0.32 2.56 25.91
C GLN A 159 -1.59 3.28 26.40
N ARG A 160 -1.47 4.23 27.35
CA ARG A 160 -2.58 5.03 27.87
C ARG A 160 -3.18 5.95 26.79
N ASP A 161 -2.35 6.61 26.00
CA ASP A 161 -2.82 7.50 24.92
C ASP A 161 -3.63 6.72 23.88
N LEU A 162 -3.15 5.54 23.52
CA LEU A 162 -3.83 4.64 22.59
C LEU A 162 -5.13 4.07 23.18
N SER A 163 -5.16 3.76 24.49
CA SER A 163 -6.37 3.34 25.18
C SER A 163 -7.43 4.44 25.21
N LEU A 164 -7.06 5.69 25.55
CA LEU A 164 -7.96 6.83 25.55
C LEU A 164 -8.49 7.15 24.15
N LEU A 165 -7.64 7.03 23.12
CA LEU A 165 -8.07 7.15 21.73
C LEU A 165 -9.06 6.03 21.36
N THR A 166 -8.81 4.80 21.77
CA THR A 166 -9.70 3.65 21.52
C THR A 166 -11.07 3.89 22.14
N GLU A 167 -11.13 4.28 23.41
CA GLU A 167 -12.36 4.63 24.12
C GLU A 167 -13.11 5.77 23.40
N THR A 168 -12.39 6.84 23.04
CA THR A 168 -12.94 7.98 22.30
C THR A 168 -13.55 7.57 20.96
N ILE A 169 -12.92 6.62 20.26
CA ILE A 169 -13.45 6.10 19.00
C ILE A 169 -14.75 5.33 19.23
N ILE A 170 -14.79 4.48 20.26
CA ILE A 170 -15.99 3.71 20.64
C ILE A 170 -17.14 4.66 20.98
N MET A 171 -16.93 5.61 21.89
CA MET A 171 -17.95 6.59 22.30
C MET A 171 -18.50 7.37 21.11
N CYS A 172 -17.62 7.76 20.18
CA CYS A 172 -18.00 8.45 18.95
C CYS A 172 -18.92 7.61 18.05
N TYR A 173 -18.78 6.28 18.00
CA TYR A 173 -19.72 5.41 17.30
C TYR A 173 -21.01 5.12 18.08
N TYR A 174 -21.03 5.38 19.40
CA TYR A 174 -22.26 5.43 20.19
C TYR A 174 -23.02 6.75 20.05
N GLY A 175 -22.41 7.74 19.39
CA GLY A 175 -22.96 9.08 19.22
C GLY A 175 -22.54 10.07 20.31
N ASP A 176 -21.70 9.66 21.25
CA ASP A 176 -21.07 10.56 22.23
C ASP A 176 -19.73 11.06 21.69
N HIS A 177 -19.66 12.37 21.46
CA HIS A 177 -18.51 13.03 20.88
C HIS A 177 -17.70 13.86 21.88
N SER A 178 -18.06 13.82 23.17
CA SER A 178 -17.44 14.62 24.24
C SER A 178 -15.92 14.47 24.33
N LEU A 179 -15.40 13.26 24.11
CA LEU A 179 -13.96 12.96 24.20
C LEU A 179 -13.18 13.21 22.90
N CYS A 180 -13.88 13.47 21.78
CA CYS A 180 -13.23 13.56 20.46
C CYS A 180 -12.22 14.70 20.38
N GLU A 181 -12.57 15.89 20.86
CA GLU A 181 -11.68 17.06 20.84
C GLU A 181 -10.40 16.84 21.66
N LEU A 182 -10.48 16.04 22.73
CA LEU A 182 -9.38 15.78 23.66
C LEU A 182 -8.41 14.71 23.15
N HIS A 183 -8.92 13.64 22.54
CA HIS A 183 -8.14 12.43 22.30
C HIS A 183 -8.09 11.96 20.84
N SER A 184 -8.97 12.44 19.97
CA SER A 184 -8.93 12.12 18.53
C SER A 184 -8.16 13.20 17.77
N LEU A 185 -7.31 12.79 16.83
CA LEU A 185 -6.57 13.71 15.96
C LEU A 185 -7.30 13.99 14.64
N VAL A 186 -8.36 13.24 14.35
CA VAL A 186 -9.11 13.37 13.09
C VAL A 186 -10.59 13.71 13.26
N CYS A 187 -11.10 13.68 14.49
CA CYS A 187 -12.48 14.01 14.84
C CYS A 187 -12.52 15.16 15.83
N LYS A 188 -13.17 16.28 15.47
CA LYS A 188 -13.29 17.44 16.36
C LYS A 188 -14.44 17.33 17.37
N GLY A 189 -15.31 16.34 17.20
CA GLY A 189 -16.44 16.10 18.09
C GLY A 189 -17.61 17.08 18.00
N THR A 190 -17.52 18.15 17.21
CA THR A 190 -18.64 19.07 17.03
C THR A 190 -19.74 18.47 16.16
N GLU A 191 -20.95 19.04 16.24
CA GLU A 191 -22.12 18.55 15.52
C GLU A 191 -21.87 18.46 14.01
N THR A 192 -21.16 19.44 13.44
CA THR A 192 -20.83 19.51 12.01
C THR A 192 -19.48 18.88 11.66
N GLU A 193 -18.60 18.66 12.65
CA GLU A 193 -17.22 18.23 12.44
C GLU A 193 -16.81 16.93 13.14
N ASN A 194 -17.77 16.06 13.44
CA ASN A 194 -17.46 14.69 13.88
C ASN A 194 -17.21 13.73 12.70
N TRP A 195 -16.52 12.63 13.01
CA TRP A 195 -16.10 11.62 12.03
C TRP A 195 -17.29 10.92 11.35
N VAL A 196 -18.28 10.49 12.13
CA VAL A 196 -19.42 9.70 11.64
C VAL A 196 -20.25 10.51 10.64
N ARG A 197 -20.56 11.78 10.96
CA ARG A 197 -21.32 12.67 10.06
C ARG A 197 -20.55 13.04 8.79
N LYS A 198 -19.22 13.15 8.88
CA LYS A 198 -18.34 13.40 7.72
C LYS A 198 -18.06 12.13 6.90
N SER A 199 -18.45 10.96 7.38
CA SER A 199 -18.22 9.70 6.69
C SER A 199 -18.91 9.70 5.33
N PRO A 200 -18.21 9.39 4.23
CA PRO A 200 -18.85 9.15 2.94
C PRO A 200 -19.46 7.74 2.85
N PHE A 201 -19.32 6.91 3.89
CA PHE A 201 -19.71 5.49 3.90
C PHE A 201 -20.94 5.24 4.76
N LEU A 202 -21.03 5.94 5.89
CA LEU A 202 -22.09 5.76 6.87
C LEU A 202 -23.22 6.79 6.67
N PRO A 203 -24.46 6.46 7.06
CA PRO A 203 -25.50 7.45 7.32
C PRO A 203 -25.07 8.47 8.38
N SER A 204 -25.56 9.70 8.30
CA SER A 204 -25.22 10.77 9.24
C SER A 204 -25.73 10.53 10.67
N ASP A 205 -26.76 9.70 10.80
CA ASP A 205 -27.41 9.29 12.05
C ASP A 205 -26.95 7.90 12.52
N PHE A 206 -25.91 7.33 11.90
CA PHE A 206 -25.41 6.02 12.27
C PHE A 206 -24.91 6.00 13.71
N LYS A 207 -25.40 5.01 14.47
CA LYS A 207 -24.98 4.75 15.84
C LYS A 207 -25.02 3.26 16.14
N ILE A 208 -24.10 2.81 16.99
CA ILE A 208 -24.12 1.48 17.60
C ILE A 208 -24.75 1.62 18.99
N GLU A 209 -25.56 0.65 19.38
CA GLU A 209 -26.15 0.61 20.72
C GLU A 209 -25.06 0.48 21.79
N ALA A 210 -25.11 1.35 22.81
CA ALA A 210 -24.14 1.33 23.90
C ALA A 210 -24.43 0.18 24.87
N CYS A 211 -23.56 -0.83 24.88
CA CYS A 211 -23.57 -1.90 25.87
C CYS A 211 -22.18 -2.53 26.03
N THR A 212 -21.95 -3.24 27.13
CA THR A 212 -20.65 -3.88 27.43
C THR A 212 -20.21 -4.85 26.34
N LYS A 213 -21.15 -5.60 25.75
CA LYS A 213 -20.85 -6.53 24.67
C LYS A 213 -20.30 -5.80 23.43
N ASN A 214 -20.97 -4.74 23.01
CA ASN A 214 -20.58 -3.95 21.83
C ASN A 214 -19.27 -3.20 22.08
N TYR A 215 -19.03 -2.77 23.32
CA TYR A 215 -17.78 -2.13 23.72
C TYR A 215 -16.60 -3.07 23.50
N ASN A 216 -16.67 -4.26 24.09
CA ASN A 216 -15.62 -5.27 23.97
C ASN A 216 -15.39 -5.70 22.51
N LEU A 217 -16.46 -5.73 21.71
CA LEU A 217 -16.39 -6.07 20.29
C LEU A 217 -15.63 -4.99 19.48
N LEU A 218 -15.97 -3.71 19.70
CA LEU A 218 -15.30 -2.59 19.07
C LEU A 218 -13.85 -2.46 19.53
N GLU A 219 -13.59 -2.59 20.83
CA GLU A 219 -12.25 -2.56 21.41
C GLU A 219 -11.33 -3.61 20.78
N LYS A 220 -11.80 -4.86 20.66
CA LYS A 220 -11.04 -5.93 19.99
C LYS A 220 -10.70 -5.58 18.53
N CYS A 221 -11.64 -4.99 17.80
CA CYS A 221 -11.37 -4.54 16.43
C CYS A 221 -10.37 -3.38 16.39
N LEU A 222 -10.54 -2.38 17.24
CA LEU A 222 -9.63 -1.24 17.31
C LEU A 222 -8.21 -1.66 17.70
N ALA A 223 -8.06 -2.59 18.63
CA ALA A 223 -6.77 -3.15 19.06
C ALA A 223 -5.99 -3.81 17.92
N TYR A 224 -6.65 -4.25 16.84
CA TYR A 224 -5.99 -4.75 15.63
C TYR A 224 -5.00 -3.71 15.06
N ARG A 225 -5.30 -2.42 15.21
CA ARG A 225 -4.48 -1.32 14.69
C ARG A 225 -3.93 -0.37 15.76
N LEU A 226 -4.71 -0.07 16.78
CA LEU A 226 -4.42 0.94 17.81
C LEU A 226 -3.79 0.34 19.07
N SER A 227 -3.22 -0.87 19.00
CA SER A 227 -2.38 -1.39 20.08
C SER A 227 -0.93 -0.93 19.91
N LEU A 228 -0.22 -0.70 21.01
CA LEU A 228 1.17 -0.22 20.97
C LEU A 228 2.09 -1.11 20.11
N PRO A 229 2.07 -2.46 20.21
CA PRO A 229 2.90 -3.31 19.36
C PRO A 229 2.58 -3.20 17.86
N ARG A 230 1.31 -2.90 17.51
CA ARG A 230 0.89 -2.71 16.11
C ARG A 230 1.26 -1.33 15.60
N PHE A 231 1.16 -0.31 16.45
CA PHE A 231 1.60 1.04 16.13
C PHE A 231 3.10 1.08 15.85
N GLU A 232 3.93 0.46 16.69
CA GLU A 232 5.40 0.38 16.50
C GLU A 232 5.78 -0.24 15.15
N LYS A 233 5.05 -1.27 14.72
CA LYS A 233 5.23 -1.88 13.39
C LYS A 233 4.75 -1.01 12.24
N THR A 234 4.14 0.14 12.48
CA THR A 234 3.69 1.07 11.44
C THR A 234 4.13 2.52 11.69
N LYS A 235 5.08 2.73 12.60
CA LYS A 235 5.57 4.06 13.03
C LYS A 235 6.16 4.87 11.88
N LEU A 236 6.72 4.19 10.87
CA LEU A 236 7.26 4.87 9.70
C LEU A 236 6.20 5.33 8.69
N ASN A 237 4.97 4.79 8.78
CA ASN A 237 3.90 4.98 7.80
C ASN A 237 4.32 4.64 6.35
N SER A 238 5.20 3.66 6.20
CA SER A 238 5.65 3.15 4.91
C SER A 238 4.59 2.24 4.26
N ASN A 239 4.72 2.04 2.95
CA ASN A 239 3.88 1.13 2.17
C ASN A 239 4.61 0.66 0.91
N SER A 240 4.11 -0.39 0.28
CA SER A 240 4.71 -1.03 -0.90
C SER A 240 4.35 -0.36 -2.24
N GLN A 241 3.60 0.74 -2.26
CA GLN A 241 3.09 1.34 -3.52
C GLN A 241 4.19 1.73 -4.51
N LYS A 242 5.35 2.19 -4.01
CA LYS A 242 6.47 2.54 -4.87
C LYS A 242 7.02 1.29 -5.56
N VAL A 243 7.15 0.18 -4.83
CA VAL A 243 7.58 -1.12 -5.37
C VAL A 243 6.56 -1.64 -6.38
N GLU A 244 5.27 -1.64 -6.04
CA GLU A 244 4.20 -2.03 -6.98
C GLU A 244 4.22 -1.18 -8.25
N SER A 245 4.46 0.12 -8.11
CA SER A 245 4.55 1.04 -9.24
C SER A 245 5.77 0.77 -10.11
N VAL A 246 6.91 0.41 -9.52
CA VAL A 246 8.11 0.01 -10.26
C VAL A 246 7.85 -1.31 -10.99
N ASN A 247 7.30 -2.31 -10.30
CA ASN A 247 6.93 -3.59 -10.90
C ASN A 247 5.95 -3.44 -12.06
N ARG A 248 4.95 -2.56 -11.94
CA ARG A 248 4.05 -2.24 -13.06
C ARG A 248 4.79 -1.60 -14.23
N THR A 249 5.72 -0.69 -13.96
CA THR A 249 6.53 -0.04 -15.01
C THR A 249 7.40 -1.08 -15.71
N LEU A 250 8.05 -1.97 -14.94
CA LEU A 250 8.81 -3.09 -15.46
C LEU A 250 7.95 -4.01 -16.32
N ARG A 251 6.73 -4.37 -15.91
CA ARG A 251 5.83 -5.21 -16.73
C ARG A 251 5.36 -4.52 -18.01
N CYS A 252 5.17 -3.21 -17.99
CA CYS A 252 4.84 -2.45 -19.20
C CYS A 252 6.02 -2.38 -20.16
N SER A 253 7.23 -2.17 -19.63
CA SER A 253 8.44 -2.19 -20.45
C SER A 253 8.75 -3.60 -20.92
N LEU A 254 8.65 -4.61 -20.07
CA LEU A 254 9.00 -6.01 -20.30
C LEU A 254 7.76 -6.91 -20.16
N PRO A 255 6.87 -6.92 -21.18
CA PRO A 255 5.74 -7.84 -21.19
C PRO A 255 6.18 -9.29 -21.08
N THR A 256 5.44 -10.09 -20.30
CA THR A 256 5.75 -11.51 -20.07
C THR A 256 5.65 -12.37 -21.32
N ASN A 257 4.94 -11.90 -22.35
CA ASN A 257 4.77 -12.58 -23.63
C ASN A 257 5.84 -12.23 -24.66
N VAL A 258 6.83 -11.39 -24.32
CA VAL A 258 7.90 -10.97 -25.24
C VAL A 258 9.26 -11.15 -24.60
N THR A 259 10.15 -11.85 -25.30
CA THR A 259 11.54 -12.05 -24.88
C THR A 259 12.44 -11.00 -25.52
N TYR A 260 13.27 -10.33 -24.70
CA TYR A 260 14.17 -9.24 -25.12
C TYR A 260 15.65 -9.64 -24.99
N PRO A 261 16.17 -10.60 -25.78
CA PRO A 261 17.46 -11.23 -25.51
C PRO A 261 18.65 -10.26 -25.51
N ARG A 262 18.61 -9.20 -26.33
CA ARG A 262 19.72 -8.25 -26.48
C ARG A 262 19.61 -7.00 -25.60
N ASN A 263 18.40 -6.62 -25.20
CA ASN A 263 18.14 -5.33 -24.56
C ASN A 263 17.26 -5.44 -23.31
N PHE A 264 17.08 -6.63 -22.74
CA PHE A 264 16.34 -6.83 -21.49
C PHE A 264 16.88 -5.92 -20.38
N ALA A 265 18.17 -6.00 -20.08
CA ALA A 265 18.81 -5.22 -19.02
C ALA A 265 18.63 -3.71 -19.25
N GLY A 266 18.96 -3.21 -20.45
CA GLY A 266 18.79 -1.79 -20.78
C GLY A 266 17.34 -1.30 -20.63
N ARG A 267 16.36 -2.12 -21.00
CA ARG A 267 14.93 -1.79 -20.87
C ARG A 267 14.47 -1.84 -19.40
N SER A 268 14.98 -2.78 -18.60
CA SER A 268 14.77 -2.82 -17.15
C SER A 268 15.30 -1.56 -16.47
N HIS A 269 16.57 -1.23 -16.69
CA HIS A 269 17.22 -0.09 -16.07
C HIS A 269 16.59 1.23 -16.51
N SER A 270 16.31 1.41 -17.80
CA SER A 270 15.64 2.60 -18.34
C SER A 270 14.23 2.78 -17.73
N ALA A 271 13.47 1.70 -17.56
CA ALA A 271 12.15 1.74 -16.91
C ALA A 271 12.23 2.22 -15.45
N VAL A 272 13.17 1.66 -14.68
CA VAL A 272 13.38 2.05 -13.26
C VAL A 272 13.87 3.49 -13.15
N HIS A 273 14.85 3.88 -13.99
CA HIS A 273 15.42 5.22 -14.01
C HIS A 273 14.38 6.28 -14.37
N SER A 274 13.61 6.05 -15.44
CA SER A 274 12.49 6.91 -15.85
C SER A 274 11.42 7.02 -14.76
N ARG A 275 11.17 5.95 -14.01
CA ARG A 275 10.19 6.01 -12.90
C ARG A 275 10.67 6.87 -11.73
N ASN A 276 11.97 7.01 -11.54
CA ASN A 276 12.55 7.81 -10.47
C ASN A 276 12.69 9.29 -10.84
N TYR A 277 13.20 9.58 -12.04
CA TYR A 277 13.47 10.96 -12.49
C TYR A 277 12.34 11.59 -13.33
N GLY A 278 11.48 10.77 -13.93
CA GLY A 278 10.55 11.19 -14.97
C GLY A 278 11.14 10.98 -16.37
N PRO A 279 10.31 10.95 -17.42
CA PRO A 279 10.75 10.54 -18.76
C PRO A 279 11.77 11.50 -19.39
N GLY A 280 11.56 12.82 -19.28
CA GLY A 280 12.44 13.82 -19.90
C GLY A 280 13.77 13.95 -19.16
N GLU A 281 13.73 14.04 -17.83
CA GLU A 281 14.93 14.15 -17.00
C GLU A 281 15.77 12.87 -17.06
N SER A 282 15.12 11.70 -17.07
CA SER A 282 15.80 10.42 -17.21
C SER A 282 16.62 10.35 -18.50
N LEU A 283 16.02 10.71 -19.63
CA LEU A 283 16.72 10.65 -20.91
C LEU A 283 17.86 11.66 -20.97
N THR A 284 17.62 12.88 -20.48
CA THR A 284 18.64 13.94 -20.45
C THR A 284 19.88 13.48 -19.67
N ARG A 285 19.69 12.94 -18.46
CA ARG A 285 20.80 12.44 -17.63
C ARG A 285 21.54 11.27 -18.27
N LEU A 286 20.82 10.32 -18.85
CA LEU A 286 21.45 9.19 -19.54
C LEU A 286 22.31 9.68 -20.71
N MET A 287 21.80 10.63 -21.50
CA MET A 287 22.56 11.20 -22.62
C MET A 287 23.78 11.99 -22.17
N GLU A 288 23.69 12.73 -21.06
CA GLU A 288 24.82 13.45 -20.47
C GLU A 288 25.92 12.50 -20.00
N THR A 289 25.56 11.40 -19.33
CA THR A 289 26.52 10.39 -18.86
C THR A 289 27.24 9.70 -20.00
N GLU A 290 26.56 9.44 -21.12
CA GLU A 290 27.13 8.84 -22.33
C GLU A 290 27.89 9.86 -23.21
N GLY A 291 28.06 11.11 -22.76
CA GLY A 291 28.74 12.17 -23.52
C GLY A 291 27.96 12.66 -24.75
N CYS A 292 26.70 12.27 -24.89
CA CYS A 292 25.81 12.58 -26.01
C CYS A 292 24.79 13.69 -25.64
N SER A 293 25.22 14.69 -24.89
CA SER A 293 24.34 15.73 -24.33
C SER A 293 23.52 16.45 -25.41
N VAL A 294 22.22 16.62 -25.14
CA VAL A 294 21.32 17.34 -26.04
C VAL A 294 21.68 18.83 -26.05
N PRO A 295 21.92 19.46 -27.23
CA PRO A 295 22.22 20.89 -27.29
C PRO A 295 21.11 21.73 -26.67
N LYS A 296 21.51 22.69 -25.81
CA LYS A 296 20.59 23.65 -25.19
C LYS A 296 19.87 24.45 -26.28
N GLY A 297 18.56 24.61 -26.14
CA GLY A 297 17.72 25.32 -27.12
C GLY A 297 17.29 24.50 -28.34
N SER A 298 17.76 23.25 -28.48
CA SER A 298 17.28 22.37 -29.54
C SER A 298 15.79 22.02 -29.39
N ARG A 299 15.17 21.57 -30.49
CA ARG A 299 13.79 21.05 -30.48
C ARG A 299 13.66 19.84 -29.56
N VAL A 300 14.68 18.98 -29.51
CA VAL A 300 14.70 17.80 -28.62
C VAL A 300 14.71 18.23 -27.16
N ALA A 301 15.60 19.15 -26.77
CA ALA A 301 15.66 19.67 -25.39
C ALA A 301 14.31 20.30 -24.98
N SER A 302 13.68 21.05 -25.89
CA SER A 302 12.37 21.66 -25.66
C SER A 302 11.26 20.61 -25.48
N SER A 303 11.29 19.53 -26.27
CA SER A 303 10.33 18.42 -26.16
C SER A 303 10.49 17.67 -24.84
N LEU A 304 11.72 17.32 -24.46
CA LEU A 304 12.00 16.63 -23.19
C LEU A 304 11.58 17.47 -21.98
N LYS A 305 11.86 18.78 -22.03
CA LYS A 305 11.40 19.72 -20.99
C LYS A 305 9.87 19.75 -20.90
N LYS A 306 9.16 19.81 -22.04
CA LYS A 306 7.69 19.81 -22.07
C LYS A 306 7.11 18.50 -21.53
N GLU A 307 7.70 17.36 -21.89
CA GLU A 307 7.28 16.05 -21.42
C GLU A 307 7.46 15.92 -19.90
N GLN A 308 8.62 16.35 -19.39
CA GLN A 308 8.89 16.39 -17.96
C GLN A 308 7.90 17.31 -17.21
N GLN A 309 7.64 18.51 -17.73
CA GLN A 309 6.65 19.43 -17.15
C GLN A 309 5.24 18.83 -17.10
N CYS A 310 4.80 18.14 -18.15
CA CYS A 310 3.52 17.43 -18.18
C CYS A 310 3.48 16.33 -17.12
N TYR A 311 4.54 15.53 -17.01
CA TYR A 311 4.69 14.50 -15.99
C TYR A 311 4.60 15.07 -14.57
N ASP A 312 5.37 16.13 -14.29
CA ASP A 312 5.41 16.76 -12.98
C ASP A 312 4.09 17.45 -12.63
N LYS A 313 3.44 18.13 -13.58
CA LYS A 313 2.09 18.69 -13.40
C LYS A 313 1.08 17.59 -13.06
N GLY A 314 1.13 16.46 -13.75
CA GLY A 314 0.28 15.30 -13.45
C GLY A 314 0.55 14.73 -12.06
N LYS A 315 1.83 14.62 -11.67
CA LYS A 315 2.27 14.14 -10.35
C LYS A 315 1.81 15.09 -9.24
N LEU A 316 2.00 16.40 -9.40
CA LEU A 316 1.55 17.42 -8.44
C LEU A 316 0.03 17.42 -8.30
N TYR A 317 -0.70 17.43 -9.43
CA TYR A 317 -2.16 17.34 -9.41
C TYR A 317 -2.65 16.06 -8.73
N SER A 318 -1.96 14.93 -8.93
CA SER A 318 -2.31 13.66 -8.26
C SER A 318 -2.26 13.73 -6.73
N LYS A 319 -1.37 14.57 -6.19
CA LYS A 319 -1.19 14.80 -4.75
C LYS A 319 -2.01 15.98 -4.20
N SER A 320 -2.53 16.85 -5.08
CA SER A 320 -3.26 18.06 -4.68
C SER A 320 -4.50 17.76 -3.83
N THR A 321 -4.77 18.66 -2.87
CA THR A 321 -5.98 18.63 -2.04
C THR A 321 -7.24 18.70 -2.92
N VAL A 322 -7.21 19.49 -3.99
CA VAL A 322 -8.32 19.61 -4.95
C VAL A 322 -8.71 18.24 -5.52
N ARG A 323 -7.73 17.44 -5.98
CA ARG A 323 -8.01 16.09 -6.49
C ARG A 323 -8.52 15.16 -5.39
N LYS A 324 -7.97 15.23 -4.17
CA LYS A 324 -8.43 14.42 -3.03
C LYS A 324 -9.89 14.74 -2.67
N VAL A 325 -10.23 16.02 -2.57
CA VAL A 325 -11.61 16.50 -2.31
C VAL A 325 -12.55 16.09 -3.44
N LYS A 326 -12.15 16.26 -4.70
CA LYS A 326 -12.94 15.81 -5.85
C LYS A 326 -13.22 14.31 -5.80
N ARG A 327 -12.22 13.49 -5.50
CA ARG A 327 -12.38 12.03 -5.34
C ARG A 327 -13.33 11.68 -4.20
N LEU A 328 -13.24 12.38 -3.07
CA LEU A 328 -14.16 12.18 -1.94
C LEU A 328 -15.60 12.51 -2.35
N LYS A 329 -15.84 13.69 -2.95
CA LYS A 329 -17.17 14.09 -3.44
C LYS A 329 -17.75 13.10 -4.44
N THR A 330 -16.96 12.64 -5.41
CA THR A 330 -17.37 11.60 -6.37
C THR A 330 -17.74 10.31 -5.65
N ARG A 331 -16.96 9.91 -4.65
CA ARG A 331 -17.22 8.69 -3.88
C ARG A 331 -18.50 8.79 -3.05
N THR A 332 -18.73 9.91 -2.37
CA THR A 332 -20.00 10.18 -1.65
C THR A 332 -21.18 10.08 -2.60
N LYS A 333 -21.12 10.76 -3.76
CA LYS A 333 -22.18 10.71 -4.78
C LYS A 333 -22.47 9.28 -5.24
N LEU A 334 -21.43 8.44 -5.43
CA LEU A 334 -21.62 7.05 -5.83
C LEU A 334 -22.30 6.20 -4.75
N TYR A 335 -21.97 6.40 -3.48
CA TYR A 335 -22.67 5.72 -2.37
C TYR A 335 -24.11 6.20 -2.22
N ASP A 336 -24.36 7.50 -2.40
CA ASP A 336 -25.72 8.04 -2.38
C ASP A 336 -26.58 7.48 -3.52
N LEU A 337 -26.04 7.41 -4.73
CA LEU A 337 -26.70 6.79 -5.88
C LEU A 337 -26.99 5.31 -5.62
N HIS A 338 -26.02 4.59 -5.05
CA HIS A 338 -26.22 3.18 -4.69
C HIS A 338 -27.29 2.99 -3.60
N ARG A 339 -27.40 3.90 -2.63
CA ARG A 339 -28.49 3.90 -1.64
C ARG A 339 -29.84 4.13 -2.31
N LYS A 340 -29.98 5.22 -3.07
CA LYS A 340 -31.22 5.58 -3.79
C LYS A 340 -31.71 4.49 -4.74
N HIS A 341 -30.82 3.95 -5.56
CA HIS A 341 -31.18 2.85 -6.48
C HIS A 341 -31.70 1.63 -5.71
N ARG A 342 -31.16 1.32 -4.53
CA ARG A 342 -31.68 0.21 -3.72
C ARG A 342 -33.06 0.52 -3.15
N ASP A 343 -33.28 1.74 -2.67
CA ASP A 343 -34.59 2.16 -2.18
C ASP A 343 -35.64 2.05 -3.30
N GLU A 344 -35.30 2.43 -4.53
CA GLU A 344 -36.15 2.28 -5.72
C GLU A 344 -36.41 0.81 -6.09
N VAL A 345 -35.39 -0.07 -6.05
CA VAL A 345 -35.55 -1.51 -6.33
C VAL A 345 -36.38 -2.20 -5.25
N HIS A 346 -36.19 -1.85 -3.98
CA HIS A 346 -37.02 -2.34 -2.88
C HIS A 346 -38.46 -1.86 -3.02
N TYR A 347 -38.68 -0.58 -3.37
CA TYR A 347 -40.01 -0.04 -3.62
C TYR A 347 -40.73 -0.79 -4.75
N ARG A 348 -40.03 -1.14 -5.84
CA ARG A 348 -40.59 -1.96 -6.94
C ARG A 348 -40.90 -3.41 -6.53
N LYS A 349 -40.12 -4.02 -5.64
CA LYS A 349 -40.40 -5.37 -5.12
C LYS A 349 -41.52 -5.43 -4.08
N SER A 350 -41.86 -4.30 -3.46
CA SER A 350 -42.89 -4.18 -2.41
C SER A 350 -44.19 -3.53 -2.88
N GLN A 351 -44.39 -3.35 -4.19
CA GLN A 351 -45.72 -3.11 -4.73
C GLN A 351 -46.56 -4.38 -4.54
N LEU A 352 -47.34 -4.39 -3.47
CA LEU A 352 -48.58 -5.15 -3.37
C LEU A 352 -49.39 -4.83 -4.62
N LEU A 353 -49.57 -5.84 -5.47
CA LEU A 353 -50.68 -5.85 -6.42
C LEU A 353 -51.95 -5.64 -5.60
N GLN A 354 -52.60 -4.50 -5.80
CA GLN A 354 -54.00 -4.30 -5.41
C GLN A 354 -54.89 -5.26 -6.17
#